data_AF-A0A351TIX7-F1
#
_entry.id   AF-A0A351TIX7-F1
#
_cell.length_a   1.000
_cell.length_b   1.000
_cell.length_c   1.000
_cell.angle_alpha   90.00
_cell.angle_beta   90.00
_cell.angle_gamma   90.00
#
_symmetry.space_group_name_H-M   'P 1'
#
loop_
_entity.id
_entity.type
_entity.pdbx_description
1 polymer ?
#
loop_
_entity_poly.entity_id
_entity_poly.type
_entity_poly.pdbx_seq_one_letter_code
_entity_poly.pdbx_strand_id
1 'polypeptide(L)'
;MRKELPMEVHMVLIPLILLLGIVIFKQMIPSVTNLVNASAQNRLKIVLRNRFMKKQAALQYRYMEDNESCALIYRVCEDVENRFWSGCRTVCSGIELVVKCAALMSIVMGVSVLSGVAILTVSVPLFYLAYRTGKQNYVLQKDAVETKRRTDYLAAILSDRDHAKERIMFGYSKEIEKEYDRLSDYANEKEAAIEKKRYANMKSGSLTMVLLAVIIMLLLLPALSSGKLSNGLYVGLVTSILNLV
;
A
#
# COMPACT_ATOMS: atom_id res chain seq x y z
N MET A 1 0.70 -15.52 58.76
CA MET A 1 1.36 -14.36 58.12
C MET A 1 0.94 -14.27 56.66
N ARG A 2 -0.22 -13.67 56.38
CA ARG A 2 -0.64 -13.32 55.02
C ARG A 2 -0.31 -11.84 54.86
N LYS A 3 0.83 -11.52 54.22
CA LYS A 3 1.16 -10.14 53.86
C LYS A 3 0.13 -9.72 52.81
N GLU A 4 -0.89 -8.99 53.23
CA GLU A 4 -1.76 -8.28 52.31
C GLU A 4 -0.87 -7.31 51.52
N LEU A 5 -0.79 -7.55 50.20
CA LEU A 5 -0.12 -6.63 49.29
C LEU A 5 -0.81 -5.27 49.46
N PRO A 6 -0.08 -4.15 49.66
CA PRO A 6 -0.72 -2.85 49.83
C PRO A 6 -1.58 -2.53 48.59
N MET A 7 -2.77 -1.97 48.78
CA MET A 7 -3.74 -1.70 47.70
C MET A 7 -3.13 -0.97 46.48
N GLU A 8 -2.08 -0.18 46.70
CA GLU A 8 -1.33 0.51 45.64
C GLU A 8 -0.68 -0.46 44.63
N VAL A 9 -0.21 -1.63 45.08
CA VAL A 9 0.43 -2.62 44.21
C VAL A 9 -0.60 -3.29 43.31
N HIS A 10 -1.79 -3.60 43.83
CA HIS A 10 -2.88 -4.15 43.02
C HIS A 10 -3.36 -3.17 41.94
N MET A 11 -3.35 -1.86 42.24
CA MET A 11 -3.73 -0.80 41.30
C MET A 11 -2.78 -0.67 40.10
N VAL A 12 -1.51 -1.03 40.27
CA VAL A 12 -0.48 -1.02 39.20
C VAL A 12 -0.36 -2.38 38.51
N LEU A 13 -0.54 -3.48 39.24
CA LEU A 13 -0.39 -4.84 38.73
C LEU A 13 -1.47 -5.19 37.69
N ILE A 14 -2.72 -4.75 37.89
CA ILE A 14 -3.83 -5.02 36.97
C ILE A 14 -3.59 -4.38 35.59
N PRO A 15 -3.29 -3.07 35.47
CA PRO A 15 -2.91 -2.46 34.19
C PRO A 15 -1.70 -3.12 33.54
N LEU A 16 -0.70 -3.51 34.33
CA LEU A 16 0.52 -4.16 33.82
C LEU A 16 0.22 -5.52 33.19
N ILE A 17 -0.60 -6.34 33.86
CA ILE A 17 -1.01 -7.65 33.34
C ILE A 17 -1.86 -7.49 32.08
N LEU A 18 -2.76 -6.51 32.05
CA LEU A 18 -3.55 -6.18 30.85
C LEU A 18 -2.65 -5.77 29.68
N LEU A 19 -1.65 -4.92 29.93
CA LEU A 19 -0.71 -4.44 28.91
C LEU A 19 0.15 -5.61 28.39
N LEU A 20 0.62 -6.49 29.28
CA LEU A 20 1.34 -7.70 28.91
C LEU A 20 0.46 -8.62 28.03
N GLY A 21 -0.80 -8.82 28.42
CA GLY A 21 -1.76 -9.61 27.65
C GLY A 21 -1.99 -9.04 26.25
N ILE A 22 -2.13 -7.72 26.12
CA ILE A 22 -2.28 -7.03 24.84
C ILE A 22 -1.02 -7.20 23.98
N VAL A 23 0.18 -7.08 24.56
CA VAL A 23 1.45 -7.24 23.82
C VAL A 23 1.61 -8.66 23.29
N ILE A 24 1.36 -9.67 24.12
CA ILE A 24 1.42 -11.08 23.72
C ILE A 24 0.43 -11.34 22.59
N PHE A 25 -0.81 -10.88 22.75
CA PHE A 25 -1.85 -11.05 21.74
C PHE A 25 -1.48 -10.37 20.41
N LYS A 26 -0.96 -9.14 20.47
CA LYS A 26 -0.47 -8.40 19.30
C LYS A 26 0.66 -9.14 18.59
N GLN A 27 1.54 -9.83 19.32
CA GLN A 27 2.67 -10.56 18.75
C GLN A 27 2.26 -11.91 18.15
N MET A 28 1.16 -12.52 18.62
CA MET A 28 0.64 -13.78 18.07
C MET A 28 -0.22 -13.61 16.81
N ILE A 29 -0.96 -12.50 16.68
CA ILE A 29 -1.82 -12.22 15.52
C ILE A 29 -1.11 -12.36 14.16
N PRO A 30 0.11 -11.81 13.95
CA PRO A 30 0.82 -11.91 12.67
C PRO A 30 1.03 -13.36 12.22
N SER A 31 1.39 -14.25 13.14
CA SER A 31 1.64 -15.66 12.82
C SER A 31 0.36 -16.37 12.35
N VAL A 32 -0.76 -16.13 13.04
CA VAL A 32 -2.06 -16.71 12.68
C VAL A 32 -2.55 -16.13 11.36
N THR A 33 -2.47 -14.81 11.20
CA THR A 33 -2.91 -14.13 9.98
C THR A 33 -2.08 -14.53 8.77
N ASN A 34 -0.77 -14.78 8.91
CA ASN A 34 0.08 -15.25 7.81
C ASN A 34 -0.35 -16.62 7.28
N LEU A 35 -0.69 -17.56 8.17
CA LEU A 35 -1.21 -18.87 7.79
C LEU A 35 -2.55 -18.76 7.05
N VAL A 36 -3.48 -17.96 7.58
CA VAL A 36 -4.78 -17.71 6.95
C VAL A 36 -4.60 -17.03 5.59
N ASN A 37 -3.71 -16.04 5.50
CA ASN A 37 -3.42 -15.31 4.28
C ASN A 37 -2.83 -16.22 3.19
N ALA A 38 -1.88 -17.09 3.54
CA ALA A 38 -1.28 -18.02 2.58
C ALA A 38 -2.31 -19.02 2.03
N SER A 39 -3.16 -19.56 2.91
CA SER A 39 -4.26 -20.46 2.51
C SER A 39 -5.27 -19.74 1.59
N ALA A 40 -5.66 -18.52 1.95
CA ALA A 40 -6.57 -17.70 1.16
C ALA A 40 -5.99 -17.37 -0.23
N GLN A 41 -4.72 -16.99 -0.31
CA GLN A 41 -4.02 -16.72 -1.57
C GLN A 41 -4.00 -17.96 -2.48
N ASN A 42 -3.68 -19.14 -1.95
CA ASN A 42 -3.66 -20.38 -2.73
C ASN A 42 -5.05 -20.73 -3.29
N ARG A 43 -6.10 -20.59 -2.49
CA ARG A 43 -7.47 -20.84 -2.95
C ARG A 43 -7.92 -19.83 -3.99
N LEU A 44 -7.57 -18.56 -3.78
CA LEU A 44 -7.89 -17.47 -4.69
C LEU A 44 -7.20 -17.67 -6.05
N LYS A 45 -5.93 -18.09 -6.05
CA LYS A 45 -5.17 -18.47 -7.24
C LYS A 45 -5.90 -19.51 -8.08
N ILE A 46 -6.36 -20.60 -7.46
CA ILE A 46 -7.06 -21.68 -8.18
C ILE A 46 -8.37 -21.17 -8.80
N VAL A 47 -9.17 -20.41 -8.05
CA VAL A 47 -10.49 -19.95 -8.51
C VAL A 47 -10.39 -18.85 -9.56
N LEU A 48 -9.57 -17.82 -9.32
CA LEU A 48 -9.43 -16.68 -10.24
C LEU A 48 -8.77 -17.12 -11.54
N ARG A 49 -7.65 -17.86 -11.48
CA ARG A 49 -6.95 -18.28 -12.70
C ARG A 49 -7.85 -19.13 -13.59
N ASN A 50 -8.62 -20.06 -13.03
CA ASN A 50 -9.56 -20.87 -13.79
C ASN A 50 -10.67 -20.02 -14.45
N ARG A 51 -11.27 -19.07 -13.72
CA ARG A 51 -12.31 -18.18 -14.26
C ARG A 51 -11.79 -17.28 -15.38
N PHE A 52 -10.62 -16.68 -15.18
CA PHE A 52 -10.01 -15.81 -16.19
C PHE A 52 -9.59 -16.58 -17.43
N MET A 53 -8.99 -17.76 -17.28
CA MET A 53 -8.65 -18.64 -18.42
C MET A 53 -9.90 -19.04 -19.22
N LYS A 54 -11.00 -19.42 -18.55
CA LYS A 54 -12.27 -19.73 -19.25
C LYS A 54 -12.84 -18.53 -19.99
N LYS A 55 -12.77 -17.33 -19.39
CA LYS A 55 -13.22 -16.09 -20.03
C LYS A 55 -12.35 -15.75 -21.24
N GLN A 56 -11.04 -15.91 -21.14
CA GLN A 56 -10.10 -15.71 -22.25
C GLN A 56 -10.38 -16.68 -23.40
N ALA A 57 -10.63 -17.97 -23.10
CA ALA A 57 -10.94 -18.97 -24.11
C ALA A 57 -12.27 -18.71 -24.85
N ALA A 58 -13.19 -17.95 -24.25
CA ALA A 58 -14.47 -17.58 -24.85
C ALA A 58 -14.43 -16.24 -25.62
N LEU A 59 -13.28 -15.54 -25.64
CA LEU A 59 -13.16 -14.28 -26.39
C LEU A 59 -13.18 -14.55 -27.89
N GLN A 60 -13.84 -13.66 -28.64
CA GLN A 60 -13.81 -13.70 -30.09
C GLN A 60 -12.41 -13.33 -30.61
N TYR A 61 -12.02 -13.94 -31.72
CA TYR A 61 -10.69 -13.75 -32.32
C TYR A 61 -10.36 -12.28 -32.61
N ARG A 62 -11.36 -11.46 -32.99
CA ARG A 62 -11.22 -10.01 -33.18
C ARG A 62 -10.59 -9.28 -31.97
N TYR A 63 -10.89 -9.72 -30.75
CA TYR A 63 -10.33 -9.12 -29.53
C TYR A 63 -8.93 -9.65 -29.18
N MET A 64 -8.51 -10.76 -29.79
CA MET A 64 -7.14 -11.27 -29.65
C MET A 64 -6.18 -10.58 -30.62
N GLU A 65 -6.67 -10.10 -31.77
CA GLU A 65 -5.86 -9.33 -32.72
C GLU A 65 -5.82 -7.84 -32.41
N ASP A 66 -6.85 -7.31 -31.74
CA ASP A 66 -6.90 -5.90 -31.36
C ASP A 66 -5.85 -5.57 -30.28
N ASN A 67 -5.04 -4.55 -30.57
CA ASN A 67 -3.90 -4.19 -29.73
C ASN A 67 -4.33 -3.67 -28.34
N GLU A 68 -5.41 -2.87 -28.29
CA GLU A 68 -5.95 -2.35 -27.03
C GLU A 68 -6.53 -3.47 -26.16
N SER A 69 -7.28 -4.37 -26.77
CA SER A 69 -7.84 -5.56 -26.12
C SER A 69 -6.74 -6.47 -25.58
N CYS A 70 -5.69 -6.72 -26.37
CA CYS A 70 -4.50 -7.44 -25.91
C CYS A 70 -3.80 -6.73 -24.73
N ALA A 71 -3.69 -5.39 -24.75
CA ALA A 71 -3.09 -4.63 -23.66
C ALA A 71 -3.95 -4.72 -22.38
N LEU A 72 -5.27 -4.70 -22.52
CA LEU A 72 -6.20 -4.88 -21.41
C LEU A 72 -6.12 -6.30 -20.84
N ILE A 73 -6.11 -7.33 -21.70
CA ILE A 73 -5.99 -8.73 -21.28
C ILE A 73 -4.69 -8.93 -20.53
N TYR A 74 -3.56 -8.46 -21.06
CA TYR A 74 -2.27 -8.52 -20.37
C TYR A 74 -2.34 -7.80 -19.01
N ARG A 75 -2.82 -6.56 -18.95
CA ARG A 75 -2.92 -5.80 -17.69
C ARG A 75 -3.83 -6.48 -16.65
N VAL A 76 -4.93 -7.10 -17.06
CA VAL A 76 -5.88 -7.68 -16.12
C VAL A 76 -5.48 -9.11 -15.73
N CYS A 77 -4.86 -9.86 -16.65
CA CYS A 77 -4.56 -11.28 -16.47
C CYS A 77 -3.12 -11.54 -15.99
N GLU A 78 -2.20 -10.59 -16.17
CA GLU A 78 -0.86 -10.65 -15.59
C GLU A 78 -0.96 -10.58 -14.06
N ASP A 79 -0.63 -11.69 -13.41
CA ASP A 79 -0.56 -11.82 -11.95
C ASP A 79 -1.85 -11.44 -11.19
N VAL A 80 -3.00 -11.92 -11.71
CA VAL A 80 -4.35 -11.60 -11.16
C VAL A 80 -4.48 -11.91 -9.68
N GLU A 81 -3.94 -13.05 -9.25
CA GLU A 81 -4.03 -13.55 -7.88
C GLU A 81 -3.39 -12.57 -6.89
N ASN A 82 -2.16 -12.12 -7.19
CA ASN A 82 -1.45 -11.18 -6.33
C ASN A 82 -2.06 -9.77 -6.42
N ARG A 83 -2.46 -9.32 -7.62
CA ARG A 83 -3.11 -8.00 -7.78
C ARG A 83 -4.43 -7.93 -7.02
N PHE A 84 -5.26 -8.96 -7.11
CA PHE A 84 -6.54 -9.02 -6.40
C PHE A 84 -6.34 -9.08 -4.89
N TRP A 85 -5.46 -9.98 -4.43
CA TRP A 85 -5.17 -10.12 -3.01
C TRP A 85 -4.55 -8.84 -2.40
N SER A 86 -3.59 -8.24 -3.10
CA SER A 86 -3.00 -6.96 -2.73
C SER A 86 -4.05 -5.85 -2.68
N GLY A 87 -4.97 -5.81 -3.65
CA GLY A 87 -6.10 -4.89 -3.65
C GLY A 87 -6.99 -5.04 -2.43
N CYS A 88 -7.41 -6.28 -2.10
CA CYS A 88 -8.20 -6.55 -0.89
C CYS A 88 -7.45 -6.11 0.38
N ARG A 89 -6.16 -6.46 0.49
CA ARG A 89 -5.33 -6.05 1.63
C ARG A 89 -5.24 -4.53 1.74
N THR A 90 -5.04 -3.85 0.62
CA THR A 90 -4.95 -2.38 0.56
C THR A 90 -6.27 -1.73 1.03
N VAL A 91 -7.42 -2.28 0.63
CA VAL A 91 -8.73 -1.80 1.11
C VAL A 91 -8.88 -2.03 2.61
N CYS A 92 -8.54 -3.23 3.11
CA CYS A 92 -8.59 -3.52 4.54
C CYS A 92 -7.67 -2.59 5.35
N SER A 93 -6.44 -2.35 4.89
CA SER A 93 -5.51 -1.40 5.51
C SER A 93 -6.03 0.04 5.42
N GLY A 94 -6.73 0.41 4.35
CA GLY A 94 -7.41 1.70 4.23
C GLY A 94 -8.53 1.86 5.28
N ILE A 95 -9.34 0.83 5.48
CA ILE A 95 -10.38 0.81 6.52
C ILE A 95 -9.75 0.91 7.91
N GLU A 96 -8.68 0.14 8.17
CA GLU A 96 -7.92 0.19 9.42
C GLU A 96 -7.41 1.61 9.71
N LEU A 97 -6.86 2.29 8.68
CA LEU A 97 -6.40 3.67 8.80
C LEU A 97 -7.56 4.63 9.14
N VAL A 98 -8.70 4.50 8.46
CA VAL A 98 -9.90 5.32 8.74
C VAL A 98 -10.37 5.12 10.17
N VAL A 99 -10.42 3.88 10.65
CA VAL A 99 -10.81 3.56 12.03
C VAL A 99 -9.83 4.17 13.04
N LYS A 100 -8.51 4.07 12.80
CA LYS A 100 -7.48 4.69 13.66
C LYS A 100 -7.61 6.21 13.69
N CYS A 101 -7.77 6.84 12.53
CA CYS A 101 -7.98 8.29 12.43
C CYS A 101 -9.26 8.73 13.15
N ALA A 102 -10.38 8.02 12.98
CA ALA A 102 -11.64 8.33 13.64
C ALA A 102 -11.57 8.15 15.16
N ALA A 103 -10.89 7.10 15.63
CA ALA A 103 -10.65 6.88 17.06
C ALA A 103 -9.79 8.00 17.65
N LEU A 104 -8.68 8.35 17.00
CA LEU A 104 -7.79 9.44 17.42
C LEU A 104 -8.53 10.78 17.45
N MET A 105 -9.33 11.07 16.41
CA MET A 105 -10.13 12.27 16.30
C MET A 105 -11.17 12.36 17.43
N SER A 106 -11.85 11.26 17.75
CA SER A 106 -12.81 11.18 18.86
C SER A 106 -12.17 11.53 20.19
N ILE A 107 -10.96 11.04 20.47
CA ILE A 107 -10.24 11.34 21.71
C ILE A 107 -9.84 12.83 21.76
N VAL A 108 -9.31 13.38 20.66
CA VAL A 108 -8.89 14.79 20.59
C VAL A 108 -10.07 15.73 20.78
N MET A 109 -11.21 15.47 20.11
CA MET A 109 -12.42 16.29 20.26
C MET A 109 -13.00 16.21 21.67
N GLY A 110 -12.85 15.08 22.36
CA GLY A 110 -13.26 14.91 23.75
C GLY A 110 -12.47 15.80 24.74
N VAL A 111 -11.22 16.14 24.42
CA VAL A 111 -10.39 17.03 25.23
C VAL A 111 -10.59 18.49 24.84
N SER A 112 -10.56 18.79 23.54
CA SER A 112 -10.67 20.15 23.00
C SER A 112 -11.27 20.12 21.60
N VAL A 113 -12.52 20.57 21.49
CA VAL A 113 -13.22 20.70 20.20
C VAL A 113 -12.46 21.64 19.26
N LEU A 114 -11.87 22.73 19.77
CA LEU A 114 -11.12 23.69 18.97
C LEU A 114 -9.88 23.05 18.34
N SER A 115 -9.15 22.22 19.11
CA SER A 115 -8.00 21.48 18.61
C SER A 115 -8.43 20.47 17.54
N GLY A 116 -9.55 19.78 17.73
CA GLY A 116 -10.12 18.90 16.70
C GLY A 116 -10.44 19.64 15.40
N VAL A 117 -11.17 20.75 15.46
CA VAL A 117 -11.52 21.55 14.27
C VAL A 117 -10.28 22.00 13.51
N ALA A 118 -9.25 22.49 14.22
CA ALA A 118 -7.99 22.91 13.60
C ALA A 118 -7.31 21.77 12.82
N ILE A 119 -7.34 20.55 13.35
CA ILE A 119 -6.76 19.37 12.68
C ILE A 119 -7.53 19.04 11.40
N LEU A 120 -8.86 19.04 11.44
CA LEU A 120 -9.69 18.80 10.26
C LEU A 120 -9.41 19.81 9.15
N THR A 121 -9.22 21.09 9.49
CA THR A 121 -8.88 22.14 8.52
C THR A 121 -7.58 21.84 7.76
N VAL A 122 -6.58 21.24 8.42
CA VAL A 122 -5.32 20.86 7.77
C VAL A 122 -5.43 19.51 7.06
N SER A 123 -6.17 18.54 7.61
CA SER A 123 -6.28 17.20 7.03
C SER A 123 -7.06 17.15 5.71
N VAL A 124 -8.12 17.96 5.55
CA VAL A 124 -8.96 17.94 4.34
C VAL A 124 -8.19 18.30 3.06
N PRO A 125 -7.44 19.43 3.00
CA PRO A 125 -6.60 19.75 1.84
C PRO A 125 -5.56 18.68 1.51
N LEU A 126 -5.01 18.02 2.53
CA LEU A 126 -4.02 16.96 2.35
C LEU A 126 -4.63 15.70 1.74
N PHE A 127 -5.84 15.34 2.15
CA PHE A 127 -6.56 14.22 1.54
C PHE A 127 -6.83 14.47 0.05
N TYR A 128 -7.19 15.71 -0.31
CA TYR A 128 -7.35 16.12 -1.71
C TYR A 128 -6.04 16.00 -2.49
N LEU A 129 -4.92 16.48 -1.93
CA LEU A 129 -3.59 16.36 -2.55
C LEU A 129 -3.19 14.89 -2.73
N ALA A 130 -3.43 14.05 -1.73
CA ALA A 130 -3.15 12.62 -1.77
C ALA A 130 -3.97 11.93 -2.87
N TYR A 131 -5.27 12.24 -2.99
CA TYR A 131 -6.12 11.72 -4.05
C TYR A 131 -5.62 12.10 -5.45
N ARG A 132 -5.30 13.39 -5.65
CA ARG A 132 -4.77 13.88 -6.94
C ARG A 132 -3.45 13.20 -7.30
N THR A 133 -2.55 13.06 -6.33
CA THR A 133 -1.24 12.41 -6.51
C THR A 133 -1.40 10.92 -6.81
N GLY A 134 -2.32 10.23 -6.14
CA GLY A 134 -2.64 8.83 -6.40
C GLY A 134 -3.16 8.61 -7.84
N LYS A 135 -4.06 9.47 -8.30
CA LYS A 135 -4.56 9.43 -9.69
C LYS A 135 -3.44 9.63 -10.71
N GLN A 136 -2.53 10.58 -10.46
CA GLN A 136 -1.37 10.80 -11.34
C GLN A 136 -0.45 9.58 -11.39
N ASN A 137 -0.15 8.98 -10.24
CA ASN A 137 0.68 7.78 -10.18
C ASN A 137 0.04 6.59 -10.93
N TYR A 138 -1.29 6.45 -10.86
CA TYR A 138 -2.01 5.42 -11.60
C TYR A 138 -1.87 5.59 -13.13
N VAL A 139 -2.02 6.82 -13.63
CA VAL A 139 -1.86 7.11 -15.07
C VAL A 139 -0.44 6.81 -15.53
N LEU A 140 0.57 7.24 -14.75
CA LEU A 140 1.98 6.97 -15.08
C LEU A 140 2.27 5.47 -15.17
N GLN A 141 1.74 4.66 -14.24
CA GLN A 141 1.87 3.20 -14.33
C GLN A 141 1.14 2.63 -15.54
N LYS A 142 -0.07 3.11 -15.84
CA LYS A 142 -0.84 2.66 -17.02
C LYS A 142 -0.06 2.85 -18.32
N ASP A 143 0.62 3.98 -18.46
CA ASP A 143 1.38 4.36 -19.65
C ASP A 143 2.73 3.63 -19.80
N ALA A 144 3.21 3.00 -18.73
CA ALA A 144 4.42 2.16 -18.76
C ALA A 144 4.14 0.73 -19.23
N VAL A 145 2.90 0.24 -19.06
CA VAL A 145 2.53 -1.16 -19.38
C VAL A 145 2.77 -1.52 -20.84
N GLU A 146 2.49 -0.61 -21.79
CA GLU A 146 2.66 -0.93 -23.21
C GLU A 146 4.13 -1.14 -23.58
N THR A 147 5.00 -0.23 -23.12
CA THR A 147 6.44 -0.33 -23.35
C THR A 147 6.99 -1.61 -22.74
N LYS A 148 6.64 -1.90 -21.47
CA LYS A 148 7.03 -3.14 -20.79
C LYS A 148 6.61 -4.39 -21.57
N ARG A 149 5.34 -4.48 -22.00
CA ARG A 149 4.82 -5.64 -22.75
C ARG A 149 5.62 -5.89 -24.04
N ARG A 150 5.96 -4.83 -24.77
CA ARG A 150 6.74 -4.96 -26.02
C ARG A 150 8.18 -5.40 -25.74
N THR A 151 8.81 -4.84 -24.71
CA THR A 151 10.17 -5.25 -24.28
C THR A 151 10.20 -6.72 -23.86
N ASP A 152 9.22 -7.16 -23.07
CA ASP A 152 9.09 -8.57 -22.64
C ASP A 152 8.90 -9.51 -23.84
N TYR A 153 8.13 -9.10 -24.85
CA TYR A 153 7.91 -9.89 -26.06
C TYR A 153 9.18 -10.05 -26.89
N LEU A 154 9.95 -8.98 -27.10
CA LEU A 154 11.22 -9.04 -27.82
C LEU A 154 12.25 -9.88 -27.04
N ALA A 155 12.28 -9.76 -25.72
CA ALA A 155 13.12 -10.59 -24.85
C ALA A 155 12.78 -12.07 -25.00
N ALA A 156 11.49 -12.42 -25.05
CA ALA A 156 11.03 -13.79 -25.29
C ALA A 156 11.48 -14.30 -26.67
N ILE A 157 11.35 -13.48 -27.73
CA ILE A 157 11.84 -13.86 -29.07
C ILE A 157 13.34 -14.18 -29.06
N LEU A 158 14.15 -13.45 -28.30
CA LEU A 158 15.61 -13.67 -28.23
C LEU A 158 15.99 -14.85 -27.32
N SER A 159 15.23 -15.08 -26.25
CA SER A 159 15.62 -16.00 -25.16
C SER A 159 14.94 -17.36 -25.26
N ASP A 160 13.71 -17.42 -25.76
CA ASP A 160 12.94 -18.67 -25.76
C ASP A 160 13.51 -19.67 -26.77
N ARG A 161 13.42 -20.94 -26.36
CA ARG A 161 13.88 -22.08 -27.15
C ARG A 161 13.04 -22.29 -28.40
N ASP A 162 11.76 -21.96 -28.35
CA ASP A 162 10.82 -22.18 -29.45
C ASP A 162 11.21 -21.35 -30.68
N HIS A 163 11.74 -20.15 -30.46
CA HIS A 163 12.23 -19.26 -31.52
C HIS A 163 13.68 -19.55 -31.94
N ALA A 164 14.42 -20.43 -31.26
CA ALA A 164 15.85 -20.62 -31.51
C ALA A 164 16.16 -21.10 -32.93
N LYS A 165 15.36 -22.04 -33.45
CA LYS A 165 15.52 -22.56 -34.82
C LYS A 165 15.15 -21.52 -35.87
N GLU A 166 14.09 -20.76 -35.61
CA GLU A 166 13.61 -19.68 -36.47
C GLU A 166 14.65 -18.55 -36.57
N ARG A 167 15.22 -18.14 -35.43
CA ARG A 167 16.33 -17.18 -35.35
C ARG A 167 17.54 -17.59 -36.18
N ILE A 168 17.92 -18.87 -36.12
CA ILE A 168 19.06 -19.41 -36.89
C ILE A 168 18.73 -19.48 -38.38
N MET A 169 17.52 -19.94 -38.72
CA MET A 169 17.10 -20.15 -40.11
C MET A 169 16.91 -18.85 -40.88
N PHE A 170 16.32 -17.82 -40.25
CA PHE A 170 16.01 -16.55 -40.90
C PHE A 170 17.00 -15.43 -40.57
N GLY A 171 17.89 -15.61 -39.59
CA GLY A 171 19.00 -14.69 -39.31
C GLY A 171 18.61 -13.32 -38.74
N TYR A 172 17.38 -13.14 -38.22
CA TYR A 172 16.88 -11.84 -37.75
C TYR A 172 17.36 -11.43 -36.35
N SER A 173 18.16 -12.25 -35.67
CA SER A 173 18.54 -12.02 -34.26
C SER A 173 19.13 -10.63 -34.01
N LYS A 174 20.01 -10.14 -34.89
CA LYS A 174 20.68 -8.84 -34.72
C LYS A 174 19.72 -7.65 -34.81
N GLU A 175 18.73 -7.72 -35.70
CA GLU A 175 17.75 -6.64 -35.86
C GLU A 175 16.77 -6.60 -34.67
N ILE A 176 16.36 -7.76 -34.17
CA ILE A 176 15.52 -7.85 -32.97
C ILE A 176 16.28 -7.41 -31.71
N GLU A 177 17.55 -7.79 -31.58
CA GLU A 177 18.43 -7.34 -30.49
C GLU A 177 18.54 -5.81 -30.49
N LYS A 178 18.78 -5.19 -31.65
CA LYS A 178 18.86 -3.73 -31.76
C LYS A 178 17.56 -3.02 -31.38
N GLU A 179 16.40 -3.54 -31.80
CA GLU A 179 15.11 -2.96 -31.41
C GLU A 179 14.80 -3.20 -29.93
N TYR A 180 15.19 -4.35 -29.38
CA TYR A 180 15.10 -4.64 -27.96
C TYR A 180 15.92 -3.63 -27.14
N ASP A 181 17.20 -3.43 -27.49
CA ASP A 181 18.07 -2.48 -26.79
C ASP A 181 17.49 -1.07 -26.81
N ARG A 182 17.05 -0.59 -27.99
CA ARG A 182 16.43 0.73 -28.14
C ARG A 182 15.18 0.89 -27.26
N LEU A 183 14.32 -0.12 -27.26
CA LEU A 183 13.05 -0.06 -26.53
C LEU A 183 13.27 -0.23 -25.02
N SER A 184 14.24 -1.05 -24.63
CA SER A 184 14.67 -1.26 -23.24
C SER A 184 15.26 0.03 -22.67
N ASP A 185 16.17 0.69 -23.39
CA ASP A 185 16.75 1.97 -22.97
C ASP A 185 15.67 3.05 -22.80
N TYR A 186 14.75 3.15 -23.77
CA TYR A 186 13.61 4.05 -23.68
C TYR A 186 12.69 3.73 -22.49
N ALA A 187 12.43 2.44 -22.23
CA ALA A 187 11.64 2.00 -21.09
C ALA A 187 12.32 2.39 -19.77
N ASN A 188 13.62 2.13 -19.66
CA ASN A 188 14.43 2.42 -18.48
C ASN A 188 14.49 3.93 -18.20
N GLU A 189 14.68 4.77 -19.22
CA GLU A 189 14.68 6.23 -19.07
C GLU A 189 13.31 6.74 -18.60
N LYS A 190 12.23 6.24 -19.22
CA LYS A 190 10.85 6.60 -18.85
C LYS A 190 10.51 6.13 -17.43
N GLU A 191 10.89 4.91 -17.07
CA GLU A 191 10.71 4.36 -15.72
C GLU A 191 11.51 5.18 -14.70
N ALA A 192 12.77 5.51 -14.99
CA ALA A 192 13.58 6.36 -14.11
C ALA A 192 12.94 7.73 -13.87
N ALA A 193 12.39 8.35 -14.91
CA ALA A 193 11.66 9.62 -14.79
C ALA A 193 10.37 9.47 -13.95
N ILE A 194 9.62 8.39 -14.16
CA ILE A 194 8.41 8.06 -13.39
C ILE A 194 8.78 7.81 -11.91
N GLU A 195 9.82 7.02 -11.65
CA GLU A 195 10.30 6.70 -10.31
C GLU A 195 10.78 7.95 -9.58
N LYS A 196 11.52 8.84 -10.26
CA LYS A 196 11.95 10.12 -9.68
C LYS A 196 10.74 10.98 -9.29
N LYS A 197 9.73 11.08 -10.15
CA LYS A 197 8.49 11.80 -9.86
C LYS A 197 7.70 11.15 -8.72
N ARG A 198 7.62 9.81 -8.69
CA ARG A 198 6.98 9.04 -7.61
C ARG A 198 7.70 9.26 -6.29
N TYR A 199 9.03 9.23 -6.30
CA TYR A 199 9.86 9.45 -5.12
C TYR A 199 9.68 10.86 -4.57
N ALA A 200 9.69 11.88 -5.44
CA ALA A 200 9.41 13.26 -5.05
C ALA A 200 8.01 13.39 -4.41
N ASN A 201 6.99 12.79 -5.03
CA ASN A 201 5.62 12.78 -4.53
C ASN A 201 5.47 12.03 -3.19
N MET A 202 6.16 10.89 -3.01
CA MET A 202 6.13 10.14 -1.75
C MET A 202 6.86 10.89 -0.64
N LYS A 203 8.03 11.48 -0.94
CA LYS A 203 8.82 12.20 0.05
C LYS A 203 8.12 13.46 0.52
N SER A 204 7.49 14.20 -0.39
CA SER A 204 6.68 15.37 -0.03
C SER A 204 5.46 14.98 0.80
N GLY A 205 4.77 13.89 0.46
CA GLY A 205 3.66 13.36 1.25
C GLY A 205 4.07 12.99 2.68
N SER A 206 5.18 12.26 2.82
CA SER A 206 5.73 11.87 4.14
C SER A 206 6.14 13.08 4.97
N LEU A 207 6.83 14.05 4.38
CA LEU A 207 7.21 15.29 5.07
C LEU A 207 5.98 16.07 5.55
N THR A 208 4.93 16.08 4.74
CA THR A 208 3.68 16.78 5.08
C THR A 208 2.95 16.10 6.24
N MET A 209 2.96 14.76 6.30
CA MET A 209 2.42 14.01 7.45
C MET A 209 3.21 14.28 8.74
N VAL A 210 4.54 14.34 8.66
CA VAL A 210 5.39 14.70 9.83
C VAL A 210 5.07 16.11 10.32
N LEU A 211 4.97 17.10 9.41
CA LEU A 211 4.61 18.47 9.76
C LEU A 211 3.23 18.53 10.43
N LEU A 212 2.25 17.79 9.90
CA LEU A 212 0.92 17.70 10.49
C LEU A 212 0.97 17.09 11.90
N ALA A 213 1.75 16.02 12.10
CA ALA A 213 1.94 15.44 13.42
C ALA A 213 2.51 16.45 14.42
N VAL A 214 3.54 17.22 14.04
CA VAL A 214 4.13 18.26 14.89
C VAL A 214 3.10 19.36 15.23
N ILE A 215 2.32 19.80 14.25
CA ILE A 215 1.25 20.81 14.48
C ILE A 215 0.23 20.28 15.49
N ILE A 216 -0.20 19.01 15.37
CA ILE A 216 -1.13 18.39 16.32
C ILE A 216 -0.51 18.38 17.73
N MET A 217 0.76 17.99 17.86
CA MET A 217 1.45 17.96 19.17
C MET A 217 1.48 19.34 19.83
N LEU A 218 1.75 20.39 19.05
CA LEU A 218 1.75 21.78 19.52
C LEU A 218 0.36 22.26 19.92
N LEU A 219 -0.68 21.91 19.15
CA LEU A 219 -2.08 22.25 19.46
C LEU A 219 -2.62 21.56 20.72
N LEU A 220 -1.99 20.46 21.15
CA LEU A 220 -2.34 19.74 22.38
C LEU A 220 -1.62 20.31 23.63
N LEU A 221 -0.54 21.09 23.47
CA LEU A 221 0.19 21.67 24.61
C LEU A 221 -0.66 22.61 25.49
N PRO A 222 -1.51 23.51 24.95
CA PRO A 222 -2.38 24.35 25.78
C PRO A 222 -3.42 23.54 26.57
N ALA A 223 -3.88 22.41 26.02
CA ALA A 223 -4.79 21.50 26.72
C ALA A 223 -4.09 20.79 27.89
N LEU A 224 -2.79 20.53 27.76
CA LEU A 224 -1.95 20.02 28.85
C LEU A 224 -1.71 21.08 29.92
N SER A 225 -1.34 22.31 29.54
CA SER A 225 -1.05 23.38 30.50
C SER A 225 -2.27 23.84 31.30
N SER A 226 -3.48 23.68 30.74
CA SER A 226 -4.74 23.98 31.41
C SER A 226 -5.25 22.85 32.32
N GLY A 227 -4.49 21.76 32.48
CA GLY A 227 -4.85 20.62 33.34
C GLY A 227 -6.00 19.75 32.82
N LYS A 228 -6.51 20.02 31.62
CA LYS A 228 -7.59 19.23 30.98
C LYS A 228 -7.11 17.88 30.45
N LEU A 229 -5.80 17.72 30.31
CA LEU A 229 -5.15 16.52 29.78
C LEU A 229 -4.12 16.01 30.80
N SER A 230 -4.15 14.72 31.13
CA SER A 230 -3.11 14.12 31.97
C SER A 230 -1.81 13.93 31.18
N ASN A 231 -0.67 13.96 31.88
CA ASN A 231 0.64 13.70 31.28
C ASN A 231 0.68 12.35 30.54
N GLY A 232 0.05 11.32 31.11
CA GLY A 232 -0.02 9.98 30.49
C GLY A 232 -0.84 9.96 29.20
N LEU A 233 -1.98 10.67 29.17
CA LEU A 233 -2.83 10.75 27.97
C LEU A 233 -2.14 11.55 26.85
N TYR A 234 -1.40 12.60 27.20
CA TYR A 234 -0.57 13.35 26.25
C TYR A 234 0.46 12.42 25.58
N VAL A 235 1.27 11.71 26.37
CA VAL A 235 2.30 10.80 25.84
C VAL A 235 1.68 9.71 24.98
N GLY A 236 0.55 9.13 25.39
CA GLY A 236 -0.18 8.13 24.61
C GLY A 236 -0.68 8.65 23.27
N LEU A 237 -1.24 9.87 23.24
CA LEU A 237 -1.72 10.51 22.02
C LEU A 237 -0.58 10.88 21.07
N VAL A 238 0.48 11.49 21.57
CA VAL A 238 1.68 11.83 20.78
C VAL A 238 2.27 10.57 20.13
N THR A 239 2.40 9.49 20.91
CA THR A 239 2.89 8.19 20.41
C THR A 239 1.96 7.59 19.35
N SER A 240 0.65 7.74 19.53
CA SER A 240 -0.35 7.26 18.56
C SER A 240 -0.32 8.05 17.25
N ILE A 241 -0.12 9.38 17.32
CA ILE A 241 0.06 10.25 16.15
C ILE A 241 1.33 9.87 15.39
N LEU A 242 2.44 9.64 16.11
CA LEU A 242 3.71 9.24 15.50
C LEU A 242 3.62 7.86 14.82
N ASN A 243 2.90 6.90 15.41
CA ASN A 243 2.67 5.60 14.78
C ASN A 243 1.76 5.64 13.55
N LEU A 244 1.12 6.79 13.28
CA LEU A 244 0.28 7.01 12.10
C LEU A 244 1.08 7.55 10.89
N VAL A 245 2.26 8.11 11.14
CA VAL A 245 3.16 8.73 10.14
C VAL A 245 4.17 7.70 9.63
#